data_AF-A0A9E4JMV8-F1
#
_entry.id   AF-A0A9E4JMV8-F1
#
_cell.length_a   1.000
_cell.length_b   1.000
_cell.length_c   1.000
_cell.angle_alpha   90.00
_cell.angle_beta   90.00
_cell.angle_gamma   90.00
#
_symmetry.space_group_name_H-M   'P 1'
#
loop_
_entity.id
_entity.type
_entity.pdbx_description
1 polymer ?
#
loop_
_entity_poly.entity_id
_entity_poly.type
_entity_poly.pdbx_seq_one_letter_code
_entity_poly.pdbx_strand_id
1 'polypeptide(L)'
;MAEIFGTEGSDSLVGTAEADSLFGLDGGDTLRGSQQGSDTLIGGLGSDLLFSSGDNNWIFAGKGDDNITGGTVGGSDTIFGDIGNDVISAGGRNDLVFGNNDQDEISGGNGNDTIFGGQGNDLIDGDLNNDLLFGDIGNDTIIGGAGNDQFVIGPGFGLDIINDYGRDTDSLLLQGNITEADLEFVTSTKNIGFQNPDVSVIVRSTGETIAILRDISLEEFNSIKIVEPLSL
;
A
#
# COMPACT_ATOMS: atom_id res chain seq x y z
N MET A 1 -27.64 -12.34 2.71
CA MET A 1 -27.66 -10.94 2.27
C MET A 1 -28.61 -10.13 3.08
N ALA A 2 -28.05 -9.56 4.13
CA ALA A 2 -28.63 -8.50 4.94
C ALA A 2 -27.98 -7.16 4.59
N GLU A 3 -28.76 -6.10 4.74
CA GLU A 3 -28.27 -4.73 4.80
C GLU A 3 -28.43 -4.25 6.25
N ILE A 4 -27.34 -3.79 6.86
CA ILE A 4 -27.29 -3.40 8.26
C ILE A 4 -26.82 -1.96 8.34
N PHE A 5 -27.66 -1.10 8.93
CA PHE A 5 -27.40 0.33 9.03
C PHE A 5 -27.20 0.73 10.49
N GLY A 6 -26.19 1.56 10.73
CA GLY A 6 -26.01 2.35 11.93
C GLY A 6 -26.90 3.59 11.95
N THR A 7 -26.44 4.59 12.66
CA THR A 7 -27.08 5.86 12.99
C THR A 7 -26.07 6.98 12.75
N GLU A 8 -26.37 8.22 13.18
CA GLU A 8 -25.42 9.33 13.06
C GLU A 8 -24.39 9.39 14.22
N GLY A 9 -24.31 8.36 15.05
CA GLY A 9 -23.36 8.29 16.15
C GLY A 9 -22.70 6.91 16.21
N SER A 10 -21.71 6.75 17.07
CA SER A 10 -20.93 5.52 17.16
C SER A 10 -21.76 4.26 17.36
N ASP A 11 -21.69 3.37 16.38
CA ASP A 11 -22.41 2.12 16.30
C ASP A 11 -21.48 0.89 16.31
N SER A 12 -22.07 -0.26 16.63
CA SER A 12 -21.40 -1.56 16.52
C SER A 12 -22.26 -2.48 15.67
N LEU A 13 -21.81 -2.74 14.45
CA LEU A 13 -22.51 -3.52 13.45
C LEU A 13 -21.81 -4.87 13.26
N VAL A 14 -22.59 -5.94 13.17
CA VAL A 14 -22.08 -7.30 12.98
C VAL A 14 -22.89 -7.99 11.90
N GLY A 15 -22.20 -8.48 10.87
CA GLY A 15 -22.76 -9.28 9.80
C GLY A 15 -23.26 -10.65 10.26
N THR A 16 -24.07 -11.25 9.41
CA THR A 16 -24.46 -12.66 9.43
C THR A 16 -23.38 -13.52 8.77
N ALA A 17 -23.64 -14.83 8.57
CA ALA A 17 -22.71 -15.72 7.86
C ALA A 17 -22.89 -15.70 6.33
N GLU A 18 -23.77 -14.86 5.81
CA GLU A 18 -23.97 -14.65 4.38
C GLU A 18 -23.30 -13.35 3.95
N ALA A 19 -23.14 -13.13 2.64
CA ALA A 19 -22.67 -11.86 2.11
C ALA A 19 -23.58 -10.71 2.56
N ASP A 20 -23.05 -9.72 3.27
CA ASP A 20 -23.79 -8.62 3.86
C ASP A 20 -23.26 -7.25 3.43
N SER A 21 -24.07 -6.20 3.67
CA SER A 21 -23.64 -4.81 3.51
C SER A 21 -23.86 -4.05 4.81
N LEU A 22 -22.78 -3.57 5.42
CA LEU A 22 -22.77 -2.84 6.67
C LEU A 22 -22.47 -1.37 6.40
N PHE A 23 -23.29 -0.48 6.93
CA PHE A 23 -23.18 0.98 6.75
C PHE A 23 -23.12 1.66 8.11
N GLY A 24 -21.96 2.23 8.48
CA GLY A 24 -21.77 2.98 9.72
C GLY A 24 -22.54 4.29 9.74
N LEU A 25 -22.36 5.08 8.67
CA LEU A 25 -22.91 6.42 8.43
C LEU A 25 -22.06 7.53 9.04
N ASP A 26 -22.50 8.21 10.10
CA ASP A 26 -21.70 9.24 10.77
C ASP A 26 -21.33 8.73 12.18
N GLY A 27 -20.19 9.16 12.71
CA GLY A 27 -19.69 8.72 14.00
C GLY A 27 -18.54 7.74 13.84
N GLY A 28 -17.78 7.51 14.93
CA GLY A 28 -16.74 6.48 14.89
C GLY A 28 -17.34 5.12 15.18
N ASP A 29 -17.41 4.26 14.18
CA ASP A 29 -18.16 3.02 14.17
C ASP A 29 -17.25 1.79 14.28
N THR A 30 -17.85 0.65 14.62
CA THR A 30 -17.18 -0.66 14.53
C THR A 30 -18.01 -1.59 13.66
N LEU A 31 -17.48 -1.93 12.49
CA LEU A 31 -18.12 -2.80 11.52
C LEU A 31 -17.38 -4.14 11.47
N ARG A 32 -18.11 -5.24 11.64
CA ARG A 32 -17.56 -6.60 11.58
C ARG A 32 -18.34 -7.43 10.57
N GLY A 33 -17.69 -7.80 9.48
CA GLY A 33 -18.11 -8.87 8.59
C GLY A 33 -17.96 -10.24 9.24
N SER A 34 -17.97 -11.27 8.41
CA SER A 34 -18.03 -12.67 8.81
C SER A 34 -16.92 -13.49 8.16
N GLN A 35 -16.69 -14.72 8.63
CA GLN A 35 -15.73 -15.64 7.98
C GLN A 35 -16.28 -16.28 6.69
N GLN A 36 -17.53 -15.98 6.33
CA GLN A 36 -18.26 -16.52 5.20
C GLN A 36 -19.09 -15.43 4.54
N GLY A 37 -19.20 -15.50 3.22
CA GLY A 37 -19.88 -14.47 2.47
C GLY A 37 -18.94 -13.31 2.15
N SER A 38 -19.05 -12.81 0.93
CA SER A 38 -18.37 -11.58 0.50
C SER A 38 -19.12 -10.39 1.06
N ASP A 39 -18.53 -9.71 2.04
CA ASP A 39 -19.14 -8.58 2.71
C ASP A 39 -18.72 -7.25 2.06
N THR A 40 -19.58 -6.24 2.22
CA THR A 40 -19.26 -4.84 1.93
C THR A 40 -19.37 -4.05 3.23
N LEU A 41 -18.27 -3.44 3.66
CA LEU A 41 -18.23 -2.58 4.84
C LEU A 41 -18.01 -1.14 4.39
N ILE A 42 -18.88 -0.23 4.83
CA ILE A 42 -18.81 1.20 4.55
C ILE A 42 -18.84 1.92 5.90
N GLY A 43 -17.71 2.49 6.30
CA GLY A 43 -17.57 3.23 7.57
C GLY A 43 -18.40 4.52 7.53
N GLY A 44 -17.96 5.49 6.71
CA GLY A 44 -18.70 6.71 6.43
C GLY A 44 -17.95 7.94 6.89
N LEU A 45 -18.49 8.70 7.85
CA LEU A 45 -17.80 9.83 8.48
C LEU A 45 -17.42 9.47 9.91
N GLY A 46 -16.18 9.72 10.31
CA GLY A 46 -15.70 9.40 11.65
C GLY A 46 -14.48 8.48 11.55
N SER A 47 -13.83 8.24 12.68
CA SER A 47 -12.74 7.26 12.76
C SER A 47 -13.33 5.90 13.10
N ASP A 48 -13.27 4.99 12.15
CA ASP A 48 -13.95 3.71 12.13
C ASP A 48 -13.00 2.53 12.36
N LEU A 49 -13.55 1.42 12.85
CA LEU A 49 -12.87 0.14 12.98
C LEU A 49 -13.57 -0.89 12.09
N LEU A 50 -12.92 -1.30 10.99
CA LEU A 50 -13.50 -2.19 9.98
C LEU A 50 -12.79 -3.54 9.98
N PHE A 51 -13.56 -4.62 10.14
CA PHE A 51 -13.06 -6.00 10.13
C PHE A 51 -13.87 -6.83 9.13
N SER A 52 -13.34 -7.13 7.94
CA SER A 52 -14.07 -7.91 6.92
C SER A 52 -13.99 -9.42 7.20
N SER A 53 -12.79 -10.00 7.23
CA SER A 53 -12.53 -11.46 7.33
C SER A 53 -13.18 -12.30 6.21
N GLY A 54 -12.70 -13.54 6.02
CA GLY A 54 -13.50 -14.55 5.32
C GLY A 54 -13.32 -14.61 3.80
N ASP A 55 -14.38 -14.36 3.03
CA ASP A 55 -14.34 -14.45 1.56
C ASP A 55 -13.84 -13.12 0.96
N ASN A 56 -13.98 -12.88 -0.35
CA ASN A 56 -13.52 -11.63 -0.97
C ASN A 56 -14.43 -10.48 -0.57
N ASN A 57 -13.90 -9.45 0.10
CA ASN A 57 -14.67 -8.34 0.63
C ASN A 57 -14.38 -7.01 -0.06
N TRP A 58 -15.29 -6.06 0.12
CA TRP A 58 -15.15 -4.67 -0.30
C TRP A 58 -15.20 -3.77 0.93
N ILE A 59 -14.18 -2.97 1.14
CA ILE A 59 -14.09 -2.09 2.31
C ILE A 59 -13.91 -0.65 1.83
N PHE A 60 -14.78 0.24 2.30
CA PHE A 60 -14.72 1.68 2.10
C PHE A 60 -14.73 2.35 3.47
N ALA A 61 -13.59 2.85 3.92
CA ALA A 61 -13.46 3.40 5.26
C ALA A 61 -14.18 4.76 5.35
N GLY A 62 -13.89 5.65 4.40
CA GLY A 62 -14.67 6.87 4.18
C GLY A 62 -13.89 8.12 4.58
N LYS A 63 -14.32 8.83 5.62
CA LYS A 63 -13.62 10.02 6.10
C LYS A 63 -13.30 9.91 7.57
N GLY A 64 -12.04 10.09 7.91
CA GLY A 64 -11.54 10.02 9.28
C GLY A 64 -10.31 9.14 9.28
N ASP A 65 -9.56 9.14 10.39
CA ASP A 65 -8.43 8.24 10.52
C ASP A 65 -8.98 6.85 10.89
N ASP A 66 -8.97 5.90 9.96
CA ASP A 66 -9.63 4.60 10.08
C ASP A 66 -8.65 3.47 10.39
N ASN A 67 -9.16 2.37 10.97
CA ASN A 67 -8.39 1.14 11.18
C ASN A 67 -9.07 -0.04 10.49
N ILE A 68 -8.38 -0.62 9.52
CA ILE A 68 -8.93 -1.64 8.62
C ILE A 68 -8.15 -2.95 8.79
N THR A 69 -8.87 -4.05 8.93
CA THR A 69 -8.31 -5.40 8.94
C THR A 69 -9.10 -6.31 8.00
N GLY A 70 -8.49 -6.73 6.90
CA GLY A 70 -9.06 -7.70 5.96
C GLY A 70 -9.12 -9.12 6.52
N GLY A 71 -8.22 -9.44 7.46
CA GLY A 71 -8.21 -10.71 8.20
C GLY A 71 -7.35 -11.77 7.52
N THR A 72 -6.95 -12.79 8.28
CA THR A 72 -5.92 -13.76 7.83
C THR A 72 -6.49 -15.05 7.22
N VAL A 73 -7.81 -15.15 7.10
CA VAL A 73 -8.51 -16.38 6.70
C VAL A 73 -9.37 -16.10 5.48
N GLY A 74 -8.84 -16.46 4.31
CA GLY A 74 -9.60 -16.37 3.06
C GLY A 74 -9.68 -14.95 2.48
N GLY A 75 -10.26 -14.81 1.28
CA GLY A 75 -10.55 -13.51 0.66
C GLY A 75 -9.41 -12.86 -0.09
N SER A 76 -9.64 -12.49 -1.34
CA SER A 76 -8.87 -11.42 -2.01
C SER A 76 -9.72 -10.17 -1.89
N ASP A 77 -9.33 -9.29 -0.99
CA ASP A 77 -10.10 -8.11 -0.59
C ASP A 77 -9.78 -6.91 -1.48
N THR A 78 -10.73 -5.98 -1.56
CA THR A 78 -10.53 -4.66 -2.14
C THR A 78 -10.80 -3.61 -1.08
N ILE A 79 -9.78 -2.83 -0.75
CA ILE A 79 -9.78 -1.92 0.39
C ILE A 79 -9.50 -0.49 -0.08
N PHE A 80 -10.34 0.45 0.37
CA PHE A 80 -10.19 1.87 0.18
C PHE A 80 -10.13 2.56 1.56
N GLY A 81 -8.98 3.18 1.90
CA GLY A 81 -8.84 4.06 3.07
C GLY A 81 -9.63 5.37 2.90
N ASP A 82 -9.56 5.94 1.69
CA ASP A 82 -10.31 7.12 1.27
C ASP A 82 -9.72 8.45 1.77
N ILE A 83 -10.23 9.05 2.85
CA ILE A 83 -9.73 10.36 3.35
C ILE A 83 -9.41 10.24 4.83
N GLY A 84 -8.14 10.37 5.18
CA GLY A 84 -7.68 10.32 6.56
C GLY A 84 -6.31 9.69 6.63
N ASN A 85 -5.69 9.68 7.82
CA ASN A 85 -4.46 8.91 8.01
C ASN A 85 -4.87 7.51 8.44
N ASP A 86 -4.97 6.59 7.49
CA ASP A 86 -5.53 5.27 7.72
C ASP A 86 -4.45 4.25 8.11
N VAL A 87 -4.87 3.25 8.88
CA VAL A 87 -4.05 2.08 9.18
C VAL A 87 -4.71 0.85 8.58
N ILE A 88 -4.08 0.27 7.57
CA ILE A 88 -4.64 -0.81 6.75
C ILE A 88 -3.77 -2.06 6.88
N SER A 89 -4.39 -3.17 7.27
CA SER A 89 -3.81 -4.51 7.14
C SER A 89 -4.72 -5.36 6.27
N ALA A 90 -4.28 -5.64 5.04
CA ALA A 90 -5.10 -6.32 4.04
C ALA A 90 -5.25 -7.82 4.35
N GLY A 91 -4.17 -8.46 4.81
CA GLY A 91 -4.24 -9.68 5.58
C GLY A 91 -3.67 -10.88 4.84
N GLY A 92 -4.47 -11.60 4.06
CA GLY A 92 -3.97 -12.79 3.39
C GLY A 92 -4.68 -13.08 2.09
N ARG A 93 -3.97 -13.79 1.19
CA ARG A 93 -4.21 -13.87 -0.26
C ARG A 93 -3.90 -12.53 -0.93
N ASN A 94 -4.29 -12.42 -2.18
CA ASN A 94 -3.90 -11.34 -3.06
C ASN A 94 -4.92 -10.21 -2.95
N ASP A 95 -4.54 -9.13 -2.30
CA ASP A 95 -5.38 -8.00 -2.01
C ASP A 95 -5.12 -6.82 -2.95
N LEU A 96 -6.13 -5.96 -3.10
CA LEU A 96 -6.03 -4.70 -3.81
C LEU A 96 -6.32 -3.57 -2.83
N VAL A 97 -5.31 -2.75 -2.55
CA VAL A 97 -5.38 -1.72 -1.51
C VAL A 97 -5.14 -0.34 -2.11
N PHE A 98 -6.00 0.61 -1.73
CA PHE A 98 -5.86 2.03 -2.03
C PHE A 98 -5.90 2.80 -0.71
N GLY A 99 -4.79 3.42 -0.28
CA GLY A 99 -4.76 4.36 0.84
C GLY A 99 -5.59 5.61 0.52
N ASN A 100 -5.34 6.16 -0.67
CA ASN A 100 -6.00 7.31 -1.30
C ASN A 100 -5.46 8.68 -0.89
N ASN A 101 -5.93 9.30 0.21
CA ASN A 101 -5.53 10.67 0.55
C ASN A 101 -5.03 10.74 1.99
N ASP A 102 -4.06 11.63 2.22
CA ASP A 102 -3.38 11.86 3.49
C ASP A 102 -2.34 10.75 3.78
N GLN A 103 -1.81 10.64 5.00
CA GLN A 103 -0.64 9.76 5.26
C GLN A 103 -1.09 8.41 5.81
N ASP A 104 -0.93 7.37 5.02
CA ASP A 104 -1.41 6.04 5.35
C ASP A 104 -0.31 5.09 5.83
N GLU A 105 -0.66 4.14 6.69
CA GLU A 105 0.16 2.98 7.06
C GLU A 105 -0.49 1.71 6.51
N ILE A 106 0.14 1.07 5.53
CA ILE A 106 -0.43 -0.04 4.77
C ILE A 106 0.47 -1.26 4.85
N SER A 107 -0.10 -2.40 5.25
CA SER A 107 0.49 -3.74 5.23
C SER A 107 -0.33 -4.65 4.32
N GLY A 108 0.30 -5.24 3.30
CA GLY A 108 -0.32 -6.22 2.39
C GLY A 108 -0.62 -7.54 3.10
N GLY A 109 0.35 -8.07 3.82
CA GLY A 109 0.22 -9.32 4.56
C GLY A 109 0.74 -10.51 3.77
N ASN A 110 -0.05 -11.57 3.59
CA ASN A 110 0.40 -12.76 2.85
C ASN A 110 -0.23 -12.79 1.47
N GLY A 111 0.52 -12.73 0.38
CA GLY A 111 -0.06 -12.92 -0.94
C GLY A 111 0.61 -12.02 -1.95
N ASN A 112 0.18 -12.11 -3.21
CA ASN A 112 0.71 -11.18 -4.20
C ASN A 112 -0.24 -9.98 -4.25
N ASP A 113 0.10 -8.95 -3.51
CA ASP A 113 -0.74 -7.79 -3.28
C ASP A 113 -0.45 -6.69 -4.30
N THR A 114 -1.44 -5.82 -4.51
CA THR A 114 -1.26 -4.58 -5.25
C THR A 114 -1.68 -3.42 -4.36
N ILE A 115 -0.71 -2.57 -4.03
CA ILE A 115 -0.90 -1.48 -3.06
C ILE A 115 -0.62 -0.14 -3.73
N PHE A 116 -1.58 0.76 -3.62
CA PHE A 116 -1.48 2.18 -3.99
C PHE A 116 -1.55 3.02 -2.71
N GLY A 117 -0.47 3.70 -2.35
CA GLY A 117 -0.43 4.66 -1.23
C GLY A 117 -1.40 5.81 -1.48
N GLY A 118 -1.19 6.52 -2.58
CA GLY A 118 -2.10 7.56 -3.05
C GLY A 118 -1.46 8.94 -2.94
N GLN A 119 -2.17 9.91 -2.37
CA GLN A 119 -1.61 11.22 -2.05
C GLN A 119 -1.23 11.25 -0.59
N GLY A 120 0.05 11.42 -0.25
CA GLY A 120 0.44 11.24 1.13
C GLY A 120 1.92 11.37 1.38
N ASN A 121 2.38 10.89 2.52
CA ASN A 121 3.74 10.42 2.69
C ASN A 121 3.54 9.09 3.41
N ASP A 122 3.38 8.03 2.64
CA ASP A 122 2.81 6.79 3.10
C ASP A 122 3.90 5.84 3.60
N LEU A 123 3.52 4.97 4.53
CA LEU A 123 4.32 3.82 4.94
C LEU A 123 3.68 2.57 4.36
N ILE A 124 4.36 1.93 3.41
CA ILE A 124 3.87 0.74 2.70
C ILE A 124 4.80 -0.43 3.00
N ASP A 125 4.24 -1.56 3.44
CA ASP A 125 4.92 -2.84 3.60
C ASP A 125 4.18 -3.92 2.79
N GLY A 126 4.86 -4.51 1.80
CA GLY A 126 4.32 -5.65 1.03
C GLY A 126 4.24 -6.93 1.85
N ASP A 127 5.01 -7.04 2.94
CA ASP A 127 5.12 -8.21 3.80
C ASP A 127 5.66 -9.48 3.10
N LEU A 128 4.81 -10.40 2.64
CA LEU A 128 5.22 -11.71 2.16
C LEU A 128 4.64 -11.98 0.78
N ASN A 129 5.44 -12.65 -0.05
CA ASN A 129 5.18 -12.97 -1.45
C ASN A 129 5.49 -11.78 -2.38
N ASN A 130 5.02 -11.83 -3.63
CA ASN A 130 5.52 -10.93 -4.67
C ASN A 130 4.53 -9.80 -4.88
N ASP A 131 4.92 -8.59 -4.49
CA ASP A 131 4.01 -7.45 -4.43
C ASP A 131 4.27 -6.41 -5.52
N LEU A 132 3.20 -5.67 -5.86
CA LEU A 132 3.26 -4.51 -6.74
C LEU A 132 2.92 -3.25 -5.93
N LEU A 133 3.91 -2.40 -5.72
CA LEU A 133 3.86 -1.31 -4.75
C LEU A 133 4.00 0.04 -5.45
N PHE A 134 2.98 0.89 -5.29
CA PHE A 134 2.94 2.28 -5.74
C PHE A 134 2.90 3.19 -4.51
N GLY A 135 3.93 4.02 -4.31
CA GLY A 135 3.83 5.15 -3.37
C GLY A 135 2.87 6.24 -3.87
N ASP A 136 2.85 6.43 -5.20
CA ASP A 136 2.12 7.50 -5.89
C ASP A 136 2.62 8.90 -5.50
N ILE A 137 1.76 9.84 -5.12
CA ILE A 137 2.15 11.24 -4.89
C ILE A 137 2.51 11.41 -3.42
N GLY A 138 3.78 11.62 -3.12
CA GLY A 138 4.25 11.69 -1.75
C GLY A 138 5.75 11.54 -1.63
N ASN A 139 6.28 11.63 -0.42
CA ASN A 139 7.60 11.09 -0.14
C ASN A 139 7.40 9.85 0.71
N ASP A 140 7.30 8.71 0.04
CA ASP A 140 6.81 7.49 0.68
C ASP A 140 7.95 6.64 1.20
N THR A 141 7.67 5.80 2.19
CA THR A 141 8.58 4.76 2.66
C THR A 141 7.97 3.41 2.30
N ILE A 142 8.64 2.70 1.40
CA ILE A 142 8.15 1.44 0.85
C ILE A 142 9.10 0.32 1.26
N ILE A 143 8.56 -0.76 1.80
CA ILE A 143 9.25 -1.98 2.19
C ILE A 143 8.66 -3.09 1.32
N GLY A 144 9.50 -3.76 0.53
CA GLY A 144 9.05 -4.90 -0.30
C GLY A 144 8.61 -6.07 0.56
N GLY A 145 9.49 -6.49 1.47
CA GLY A 145 9.27 -7.68 2.26
C GLY A 145 9.92 -8.90 1.61
N ALA A 146 9.38 -10.08 1.88
CA ALA A 146 9.94 -11.33 1.38
C ALA A 146 9.31 -11.74 0.05
N GLY A 147 10.05 -11.66 -1.04
CA GLY A 147 9.53 -12.04 -2.34
C GLY A 147 10.27 -11.31 -3.45
N ASN A 148 9.76 -11.41 -4.68
CA ASN A 148 10.29 -10.64 -5.78
C ASN A 148 9.33 -9.49 -6.06
N ASP A 149 9.66 -8.31 -5.53
CA ASP A 149 8.73 -7.18 -5.49
C ASP A 149 8.96 -6.20 -6.62
N GLN A 150 7.92 -5.44 -6.91
CA GLN A 150 7.91 -4.45 -7.97
C GLN A 150 7.58 -3.07 -7.40
N PHE A 151 8.58 -2.20 -7.36
CA PHE A 151 8.43 -0.83 -6.89
C PHE A 151 8.19 0.10 -8.07
N VAL A 152 7.03 0.75 -8.10
CA VAL A 152 6.72 1.72 -9.15
C VAL A 152 7.25 3.09 -8.77
N ILE A 153 8.11 3.64 -9.62
CA ILE A 153 8.72 4.96 -9.43
C ILE A 153 8.55 5.81 -10.69
N GLY A 154 8.49 7.12 -10.51
CA GLY A 154 8.31 8.04 -11.63
C GLY A 154 8.57 9.50 -11.26
N PRO A 155 8.74 10.37 -12.27
CA PRO A 155 8.87 11.81 -12.03
C PRO A 155 7.54 12.39 -11.54
N GLY A 156 7.60 13.35 -10.61
CA GLY A 156 6.43 14.04 -10.08
C GLY A 156 5.62 13.27 -9.03
N PHE A 157 6.09 12.09 -8.62
CA PHE A 157 5.56 11.28 -7.51
C PHE A 157 6.13 11.78 -6.19
N GLY A 158 7.43 12.03 -6.16
CA GLY A 158 8.12 12.69 -5.06
C GLY A 158 9.42 11.95 -4.80
N LEU A 159 9.90 11.97 -3.56
CA LEU A 159 11.13 11.27 -3.19
C LEU A 159 10.80 10.06 -2.32
N ASP A 160 10.80 8.89 -2.95
CA ASP A 160 10.49 7.65 -2.24
C ASP A 160 11.73 7.03 -1.61
N ILE A 161 11.53 6.35 -0.49
CA ILE A 161 12.53 5.57 0.21
C ILE A 161 12.16 4.10 0.08
N ILE A 162 12.93 3.35 -0.69
CA ILE A 162 12.72 1.92 -0.89
C ILE A 162 13.69 1.15 0.01
N ASN A 163 13.12 0.49 1.00
CA ASN A 163 13.80 -0.53 1.79
C ASN A 163 13.61 -1.88 1.10
N ASP A 164 14.63 -2.73 1.19
CA ASP A 164 14.62 -4.15 0.79
C ASP A 164 15.12 -4.55 -0.60
N TYR A 165 15.34 -3.60 -1.53
CA TYR A 165 15.75 -3.90 -2.92
C TYR A 165 16.94 -4.89 -3.08
N GLY A 166 17.83 -4.99 -2.10
CA GLY A 166 19.02 -5.84 -2.14
C GLY A 166 18.86 -7.26 -1.59
N ARG A 167 17.70 -7.64 -1.05
CA ARG A 167 17.54 -8.94 -0.35
C ARG A 167 17.06 -10.07 -1.26
N ASP A 168 16.18 -9.76 -2.21
CA ASP A 168 15.59 -10.70 -3.15
C ASP A 168 15.69 -10.19 -4.62
N THR A 169 14.93 -10.76 -5.55
CA THR A 169 14.97 -10.35 -6.97
C THR A 169 13.92 -9.28 -7.25
N ASP A 170 14.20 -8.07 -6.76
CA ASP A 170 13.29 -6.94 -6.88
C ASP A 170 13.50 -6.13 -8.16
N SER A 171 12.46 -5.40 -8.55
CA SER A 171 12.43 -4.60 -9.77
C SER A 171 11.93 -3.17 -9.53
N LEU A 172 12.52 -2.23 -10.26
CA LEU A 172 11.99 -0.87 -10.38
C LEU A 172 11.18 -0.77 -11.67
N LEU A 173 9.90 -0.46 -11.55
CA LEU A 173 9.03 -0.22 -12.68
C LEU A 173 8.89 1.29 -12.93
N LEU A 174 9.20 1.73 -14.13
CA LEU A 174 9.24 3.13 -14.49
C LEU A 174 7.91 3.61 -15.06
N GLN A 175 7.26 4.53 -14.36
CA GLN A 175 6.05 5.23 -14.80
C GLN A 175 6.39 6.66 -15.26
N GLY A 176 5.51 7.27 -16.08
CA GLY A 176 5.69 8.65 -16.55
C GLY A 176 6.46 8.81 -17.85
N ASN A 177 6.44 7.79 -18.74
CA ASN A 177 7.10 7.80 -20.05
C ASN A 177 8.63 8.02 -20.00
N ILE A 178 9.27 7.53 -18.94
CA ILE A 178 10.73 7.50 -18.82
C ILE A 178 11.24 6.07 -19.02
N THR A 179 12.51 5.96 -19.38
CA THR A 179 13.23 4.70 -19.53
C THR A 179 14.49 4.71 -18.65
N GLU A 180 15.15 3.58 -18.49
CA GLU A 180 16.43 3.52 -17.76
C GLU A 180 17.48 4.50 -18.33
N ALA A 181 17.45 4.76 -19.64
CA ALA A 181 18.39 5.69 -20.28
C ALA A 181 18.21 7.15 -19.79
N ASP A 182 17.01 7.49 -19.31
CA ASP A 182 16.69 8.80 -18.76
C ASP A 182 17.16 8.96 -17.30
N LEU A 183 17.65 7.87 -16.69
CA LEU A 183 18.03 7.82 -15.29
C LEU A 183 19.55 7.82 -15.08
N GLU A 184 19.95 8.40 -13.96
CA GLU A 184 21.27 8.35 -13.38
C GLU A 184 21.20 7.72 -11.99
N PHE A 185 22.03 6.70 -11.76
CA PHE A 185 22.15 6.04 -10.47
C PHE A 185 23.47 6.45 -9.83
N VAL A 186 23.41 6.99 -8.61
CA VAL A 186 24.59 7.47 -7.88
C VAL A 186 24.56 6.96 -6.44
N THR A 187 25.73 6.83 -5.82
CA THR A 187 25.79 6.67 -4.37
C THR A 187 25.16 7.90 -3.71
N SER A 188 24.17 7.67 -2.86
CA SER A 188 23.42 8.72 -2.18
C SER A 188 24.34 9.56 -1.30
N THR A 189 24.12 10.87 -1.32
CA THR A 189 24.72 11.81 -0.36
C THR A 189 23.87 11.93 0.91
N LYS A 190 22.63 11.44 0.86
CA LYS A 190 21.70 11.30 1.97
C LYS A 190 21.72 9.84 2.41
N ASN A 191 22.79 9.42 3.06
CA ASN A 191 22.80 8.10 3.70
C ASN A 191 21.87 8.17 4.91
N ILE A 192 20.74 7.49 4.81
CA ILE A 192 19.77 7.36 5.91
C ILE A 192 20.09 6.05 6.70
N GLY A 193 21.08 5.27 6.24
CA GLY A 193 21.35 3.87 6.63
C GLY A 193 22.53 3.75 7.59
N PHE A 194 22.60 2.63 8.31
CA PHE A 194 23.58 2.45 9.40
C PHE A 194 24.78 1.57 9.03
N GLN A 195 24.76 0.84 7.91
CA GLN A 195 25.80 -0.15 7.56
C GLN A 195 26.33 0.01 6.13
N ASN A 196 25.46 0.22 5.14
CA ASN A 196 25.81 0.32 3.73
C ASN A 196 25.47 1.72 3.17
N PRO A 197 26.15 2.15 2.09
CA PRO A 197 25.73 3.34 1.35
C PRO A 197 24.37 3.09 0.69
N ASP A 198 23.58 4.15 0.52
CA ASP A 198 22.33 4.11 -0.26
C ASP A 198 22.59 4.45 -1.74
N VAL A 199 21.64 4.17 -2.63
CA VAL A 199 21.66 4.58 -4.04
C VAL A 199 20.53 5.57 -4.31
N SER A 200 20.83 6.69 -4.96
CA SER A 200 19.83 7.64 -5.45
C SER A 200 19.53 7.38 -6.93
N VAL A 201 18.25 7.37 -7.28
CA VAL A 201 17.72 7.30 -8.65
C VAL A 201 17.33 8.70 -9.09
N ILE A 202 18.01 9.23 -10.12
CA ILE A 202 17.89 10.64 -10.52
C ILE A 202 17.45 10.72 -11.99
N VAL A 203 16.47 11.56 -12.30
CA VAL A 203 16.07 11.87 -13.67
C VAL A 203 17.06 12.86 -14.29
N ARG A 204 17.77 12.46 -15.36
CA ARG A 204 18.87 13.25 -15.94
C ARG A 204 18.44 14.63 -16.45
N SER A 205 17.25 14.73 -17.02
CA SER A 205 16.77 15.95 -17.67
C SER A 205 16.35 17.03 -16.67
N THR A 206 15.92 16.64 -15.48
CA THR A 206 15.39 17.54 -14.45
C THR A 206 16.31 17.67 -13.24
N GLY A 207 17.14 16.64 -12.96
CA GLY A 207 17.93 16.52 -11.73
C GLY A 207 17.09 16.10 -10.51
N GLU A 208 15.82 15.73 -10.72
CA GLU A 208 14.92 15.24 -9.68
C GLU A 208 15.39 13.87 -9.18
N THR A 209 15.45 13.68 -7.86
CA THR A 209 15.65 12.36 -7.26
C THR A 209 14.28 11.76 -7.00
N ILE A 210 13.99 10.63 -7.64
CA ILE A 210 12.68 9.97 -7.59
C ILE A 210 12.65 8.81 -6.60
N ALA A 211 13.81 8.25 -6.24
CA ALA A 211 13.90 7.21 -5.22
C ALA A 211 15.28 7.17 -4.56
N ILE A 212 15.32 6.72 -3.31
CA ILE A 212 16.51 6.30 -2.59
C ILE A 212 16.35 4.82 -2.23
N LEU A 213 17.23 3.97 -2.77
CA LEU A 213 17.33 2.56 -2.44
C LEU A 213 18.26 2.39 -1.25
N ARG A 214 17.75 1.77 -0.20
CA ARG A 214 18.36 1.76 1.13
C ARG A 214 19.28 0.57 1.31
N ASP A 215 20.40 0.80 1.99
CA ASP A 215 21.37 -0.23 2.40
C ASP A 215 21.93 -1.11 1.25
N ILE A 216 21.94 -0.60 0.01
CA ILE A 216 22.50 -1.25 -1.18
C ILE A 216 23.56 -0.38 -1.85
N SER A 217 24.76 -0.92 -2.06
CA SER A 217 25.83 -0.17 -2.72
C SER A 217 25.59 0.00 -4.22
N LEU A 218 26.14 1.05 -4.83
CA LEU A 218 26.00 1.26 -6.28
C LEU A 218 26.62 0.11 -7.11
N GLU A 219 27.69 -0.51 -6.61
CA GLU A 219 28.30 -1.68 -7.26
C GLU A 219 27.36 -2.88 -7.23
N GLU A 220 26.80 -3.17 -6.06
CA GLU A 220 25.84 -4.25 -5.84
C GLU A 220 24.56 -4.04 -6.66
N PHE A 221 23.96 -2.85 -6.57
CA PHE A 221 22.80 -2.47 -7.37
C PHE A 221 23.04 -2.71 -8.86
N ASN A 222 24.16 -2.24 -9.41
CA ASN A 222 24.45 -2.45 -10.84
C ASN A 222 24.66 -3.92 -11.23
N SER A 223 24.94 -4.81 -10.27
CA SER A 223 25.12 -6.24 -10.51
C SER A 223 23.81 -7.03 -10.52
N ILE A 224 22.77 -6.54 -9.83
CA ILE A 224 21.48 -7.22 -9.68
C ILE A 224 20.29 -6.48 -10.28
N LYS A 225 20.46 -5.19 -10.65
CA LYS A 225 19.34 -4.32 -11.00
C LYS A 225 18.43 -4.91 -12.09
N ILE A 226 17.14 -4.74 -11.86
CA ILE A 226 16.08 -4.93 -12.84
C ILE A 226 15.29 -3.62 -12.88
N VAL A 227 15.38 -2.92 -14.02
CA VAL A 227 14.72 -1.63 -14.23
C VAL A 227 13.99 -1.70 -15.57
N GLU A 228 12.67 -1.63 -15.54
CA GLU A 228 11.83 -1.86 -16.71
C GLU A 228 10.74 -0.78 -16.81
N PRO A 229 10.28 -0.42 -18.01
CA PRO A 229 9.09 0.42 -18.13
C PRO A 229 7.87 -0.32 -17.58
N LEU A 230 6.99 0.39 -16.86
CA LEU A 230 5.72 -0.15 -16.43
C LEU A 230 4.87 -0.49 -17.68
N SER A 231 4.58 -1.77 -17.91
CA SER A 231 3.69 -2.23 -18.96
C SER A 231 2.27 -2.43 -18.44
N LEU A 232 1.34 -1.59 -18.88
CA LEU A 232 -0.10 -1.74 -18.66
C LEU A 232 -0.74 -2.69 -19.69
#